data_AF-A0A1P8YT42-F1
#
_entry.id   AF-A0A1P8YT42-F1
#
_cell.length_a   1.000
_cell.length_b   1.000
_cell.length_c   1.000
_cell.angle_alpha   90.00
_cell.angle_beta   90.00
_cell.angle_gamma   90.00
#
_symmetry.space_group_name_H-M   'P 1'
#
loop_
_entity.id
_entity.type
_entity.pdbx_description
1 polymer ?
#
loop_
_entity_poly.entity_id
_entity_poly.type
_entity_poly.pdbx_seq_one_letter_code
_entity_poly.pdbx_strand_id
1 'polypeptide(L)' 'APAAAMAQALAFMRWRARVDANDVEFVLAPARGLGEGATFAPGGKVFDQGLLGSHVLWVLDFDCCRKLSMDEEGVA' A
#
# COMPACT_ATOMS: atom_id res chain seq x y z
N ALA A 1 11.73 0.83 4.59
CA ALA A 1 11.03 -0.26 5.29
C ALA A 1 9.58 -0.37 4.79
N PRO A 2 8.94 -1.55 4.87
CA PRO A 2 7.55 -1.75 4.47
C PRO A 2 6.57 -0.78 5.16
N ALA A 3 6.73 -0.54 6.47
CA ALA A 3 5.88 0.38 7.23
C ALA A 3 5.86 1.81 6.66
N ALA A 4 6.99 2.31 6.15
CA ALA A 4 7.04 3.62 5.51
C ALA A 4 6.26 3.66 4.19
N ALA A 5 6.25 2.57 3.43
CA ALA A 5 5.46 2.46 2.20
C ALA A 5 3.96 2.37 2.51
N MET A 6 3.58 1.64 3.56
CA MET A 6 2.19 1.59 4.05
C MET A 6 1.71 2.99 4.47
N ALA A 7 2.54 3.73 5.23
CA ALA A 7 2.23 5.11 5.63
C ALA A 7 2.11 6.06 4.43
N GLN A 8 2.99 5.94 3.43
CA GLN A 8 2.90 6.72 2.19
C GLN A 8 1.63 6.42 1.40
N ALA A 9 1.22 5.15 1.31
CA ALA A 9 -0.02 4.74 0.66
C ALA A 9 -1.24 5.35 1.39
N LEU A 10 -1.31 5.24 2.72
CA LEU A 10 -2.40 5.82 3.51
C LEU A 10 -2.44 7.36 3.41
N ALA A 11 -1.28 8.02 3.44
CA ALA A 11 -1.21 9.46 3.22
C ALA A 11 -1.70 9.85 1.82
N PHE A 12 -1.37 9.07 0.79
CA PHE A 12 -1.89 9.29 -0.56
C PHE A 12 -3.41 9.14 -0.61
N MET A 13 -3.96 8.06 -0.03
CA MET A 13 -5.41 7.83 0.02
C MET A 13 -6.13 9.02 0.67
N ARG A 14 -5.61 9.47 1.82
CA ARG A 14 -6.15 10.59 2.59
C ARG A 14 -6.09 11.90 1.82
N TRP A 15 -4.89 12.33 1.42
CA TRP A 15 -4.66 13.70 0.96
C TRP A 15 -4.88 13.88 -0.54
N ARG A 16 -4.56 12.86 -1.33
CA ARG A 16 -4.64 12.94 -2.79
C ARG A 16 -5.91 12.33 -3.34
N ALA A 17 -6.26 11.12 -2.91
CA ALA A 17 -7.46 10.44 -3.38
C ALA A 17 -8.73 10.87 -2.63
N ARG A 18 -8.60 11.44 -1.43
CA ARG A 18 -9.70 11.88 -0.55
C ARG A 18 -10.70 10.77 -0.26
N VAL A 19 -10.14 9.61 0.07
CA VAL A 19 -10.90 8.45 0.56
C VAL A 19 -10.35 8.02 1.92
N ASP A 20 -11.19 7.41 2.73
CA ASP A 20 -10.73 6.65 3.88
C ASP A 20 -10.03 5.36 3.44
N ALA A 21 -9.39 4.69 4.40
CA ALA A 21 -8.77 3.39 4.21
C ALA A 21 -9.56 2.30 4.96
N ASN A 22 -10.89 2.44 4.99
CA ASN A 22 -11.75 1.50 5.69
C ASN A 22 -11.66 0.11 5.05
N ASP A 23 -11.22 -0.87 5.84
CA ASP A 23 -10.97 -2.27 5.44
C ASP A 23 -9.80 -2.49 4.45
N VAL A 24 -8.92 -1.50 4.24
CA VAL A 24 -7.75 -1.68 3.37
C VAL A 24 -6.75 -2.63 4.00
N GLU A 25 -6.37 -3.67 3.26
CA GLU A 25 -5.40 -4.66 3.68
C GLU A 25 -4.04 -4.50 3.00
N PHE A 26 -2.98 -4.69 3.77
CA PHE A 26 -1.60 -4.69 3.29
C PHE A 26 -0.99 -6.08 3.39
N VAL A 27 -0.52 -6.62 2.27
CA VAL A 27 0.01 -7.99 2.19
C VAL A 27 1.49 -7.97 1.85
N LEU A 28 2.30 -8.58 2.72
CA LEU A 28 3.70 -8.89 2.43
C LEU A 28 3.77 -10.22 1.70
N ALA A 29 3.90 -10.18 0.38
CA ALA A 29 3.98 -11.39 -0.44
C ALA A 29 5.44 -11.68 -0.81
N PRO A 30 5.88 -12.96 -0.82
CA PRO A 30 7.16 -13.32 -1.38
C PRO A 30 7.30 -12.79 -2.81
N ALA A 31 8.50 -12.34 -3.19
CA ALA A 31 8.78 -11.91 -4.56
C ALA A 31 8.86 -13.10 -5.57
N ARG A 32 8.06 -14.16 -5.38
CA ARG A 32 8.10 -15.41 -6.17
C ARG A 32 7.46 -15.21 -7.54
N GLY A 33 8.03 -15.83 -8.58
CA GLY A 33 7.48 -15.86 -9.93
C GLY A 33 7.92 -14.72 -10.85
N LEU A 34 8.83 -13.88 -10.38
CA LEU A 34 9.52 -12.92 -11.23
C LEU A 34 10.64 -13.68 -11.94
N GLY A 35 10.45 -14.04 -13.21
CA GLY A 35 11.61 -14.27 -14.06
C GLY A 35 12.55 -13.05 -13.98
N GLU A 36 13.85 -13.24 -14.25
CA GLU A 36 14.78 -12.11 -14.35
C GLU A 36 14.14 -10.96 -15.16
N GLY A 37 13.93 -9.81 -14.52
CA GLY A 37 13.35 -8.63 -15.16
C GLY A 37 11.84 -8.43 -15.02
N ALA A 38 11.10 -9.28 -14.30
CA ALA A 38 9.71 -8.96 -13.97
C ALA A 38 9.68 -7.83 -12.93
N THR A 39 9.37 -6.63 -13.41
CA THR A 39 9.00 -5.50 -12.58
C THR A 39 7.57 -5.72 -12.11
N PHE A 40 7.35 -5.64 -10.80
CA PHE A 40 6.03 -5.29 -10.29
C PHE A 40 5.58 -4.03 -11.03
N ALA A 41 4.29 -3.91 -11.32
CA ALA A 41 3.68 -2.81 -12.07
C ALA A 41 4.45 -1.49 -11.91
N PRO A 42 4.65 -0.69 -12.98
CA PRO A 42 5.57 0.44 -13.00
C PRO A 42 5.61 1.23 -11.67
N GLY A 43 6.73 1.14 -10.95
CA GLY A 43 6.92 1.76 -9.63
C GLY A 43 6.82 0.83 -8.42
N GLY A 44 6.57 -0.47 -8.61
CA GLY A 44 6.57 -1.44 -7.52
C GLY A 44 7.96 -1.61 -6.87
N LYS A 45 8.00 -1.62 -5.53
CA LYS A 45 9.23 -1.70 -4.74
C LYS A 45 9.40 -3.09 -4.14
N VAL A 46 10.57 -3.68 -4.37
CA VAL A 46 11.03 -4.88 -3.64
C VAL A 46 11.67 -4.46 -2.32
N PHE A 47 11.32 -5.18 -1.26
CA PHE A 47 11.93 -5.08 0.06
C PHE A 47 12.78 -6.33 0.29
N ASP A 48 14.09 -6.14 0.38
CA ASP A 48 15.09 -7.19 0.47
C ASP A 48 15.72 -7.32 1.87
N GLN A 49 15.37 -6.42 2.79
CA GLN A 49 15.90 -6.38 4.14
C GLN A 49 14.94 -7.02 5.15
N GLY A 50 15.37 -8.10 5.82
CA GLY A 50 14.68 -8.65 7.00
C GLY A 50 14.54 -10.17 7.03
N LEU A 51 13.90 -10.66 8.08
CA LEU A 51 13.69 -12.08 8.37
C LEU A 51 12.82 -12.81 7.31
N LEU A 52 11.96 -12.06 6.62
CA LEU A 52 10.96 -12.60 5.68
C LEU A 52 11.54 -12.88 4.28
N GLY A 53 12.82 -12.59 4.04
CA GLY A 53 13.44 -12.64 2.72
C GLY A 53 12.94 -11.53 1.80
N SER A 54 13.22 -11.64 0.50
CA SER A 54 12.77 -10.67 -0.50
C SER A 54 11.26 -10.76 -0.71
N HIS A 55 10.57 -9.63 -0.53
CA HIS A 55 9.12 -9.55 -0.59
C HIS A 55 8.66 -8.22 -1.18
N VAL A 56 7.37 -8.15 -1.48
CA VAL A 56 6.68 -6.94 -1.93
C VAL A 56 5.47 -6.64 -1.06
N LEU A 57 5.01 -5.41 -1.16
CA LEU A 57 3.80 -4.93 -0.50
C LEU A 57 2.69 -4.79 -1.54
N TRP A 58 1.61 -5.56 -1.35
CA TRP A 58 0.35 -5.36 -2.05
C TRP A 58 -0.62 -4.58 -1.17
N VAL A 59 -1.47 -3.80 -1.83
CA VAL A 59 -2.60 -3.12 -1.18
C VAL A 59 -3.86 -3.65 -1.84
N LEU A 60 -4.77 -4.18 -1.04
CA LEU A 60 -5.97 -4.87 -1.49
C LEU A 60 -7.19 -4.34 -0.71
N ASP A 61 -8.36 -4.82 -1.14
CA ASP A 61 -9.66 -4.59 -0.50
C ASP A 61 -10.05 -3.11 -0.35
N PHE A 62 -10.51 -2.53 -1.46
CA PHE A 62 -10.89 -1.13 -1.57
C PHE A 62 -12.42 -0.93 -1.65
N ASP A 63 -13.21 -1.99 -1.59
CA ASP A 63 -14.66 -1.94 -1.79
C ASP A 63 -15.40 -1.26 -0.62
N CYS A 64 -14.80 -1.29 0.57
CA CYS A 64 -15.27 -0.60 1.77
C CYS A 64 -14.82 0.87 1.89
N CYS A 65 -13.93 1.34 1.00
CA CYS A 65 -13.45 2.72 1.00
C CYS A 65 -14.56 3.73 0.67
N ARG A 66 -14.61 4.82 1.43
CA ARG A 66 -15.59 5.90 1.23
C ARG A 66 -14.90 7.21 0.95
N LYS A 67 -15.63 8.10 0.26
CA LYS A 67 -15.21 9.50 0.12
C LYS A 67 -15.09 10.10 1.50
N LEU A 68 -13.99 10.79 1.70
CA LEU A 68 -13.66 11.43 2.94
C LEU A 68 -13.76 12.94 2.76
N SER A 69 -14.52 13.61 3.64
CA SER A 69 -14.52 15.07 3.71
C SER A 69 -13.18 15.59 4.20
N MET A 70 -12.79 16.79 3.77
CA MET A 70 -11.54 17.42 4.19
C MET A 70 -11.76 18.49 5.27
N ASP A 71 -12.89 18.42 5.96
CA ASP A 71 -13.26 19.21 7.14
C ASP A 71 -12.91 18.44 8.43
N GLU A 72 -13.14 19.02 9.61
CA GLU A 72 -12.80 18.37 10.88
C GLU A 72 -13.44 17.00 11.06
N GLU A 73 -14.64 16.79 10.50
CA GLU A 73 -15.36 15.52 10.60
C GLU A 73 -14.67 14.40 9.78
N GLY A 74 -14.06 14.77 8.66
CA GLY A 74 -13.26 13.85 7.86
C GLY A 74 -11.76 13.92 8.10
N VAL A 75 -11.21 14.91 8.81
CA VAL A 75 -9.76 15.11 9.12
C VAL A 75 -9.37 14.59 10.52
N ALA A 76 -10.31 14.58 11.48
CA ALA A 76 -10.10 14.00 12.79
C ALA A 76 -9.80 12.49 12.75
#